data_AF-A0A285QAA8-F1
#
_entry.id   AF-A0A285QAA8-F1
#
_cell.length_a   1.000
_cell.length_b   1.000
_cell.length_c   1.000
_cell.angle_alpha   90.00
_cell.angle_beta   90.00
_cell.angle_gamma   90.00
#
_symmetry.space_group_name_H-M   'P 1'
#
loop_
_entity.id
_entity.type
_entity.pdbx_description
1 polymer ?
#
loop_
_entity_poly.entity_id
_entity_poly.type
_entity_poly.pdbx_seq_one_letter_code
_entity_poly.pdbx_strand_id
1 'polypeptide(L)'
;MLRFHGAWRITVVGRSADFDQRAVVRSPYGARVLPGREGAVLDVDEESWTLSLEHHLWGRSWQPNLRTTPGPLTERDGVRSQLLTSNDCHWPGKPLDYVNFVLRLDQAIAPATVPGRTARAAGAAGVPIAAPVQAVRTSSSHTTAPGHTTVPGHTAVPGRTAAPVSERGQTLRAPW
;
A
#
# COMPACT_ATOMS: atom_id res chain seq x y z
N MET A 1 4.10 -10.54 -13.51
CA MET A 1 4.25 -9.30 -12.72
C MET A 1 3.99 -8.13 -13.65
N LEU A 2 3.19 -7.15 -13.24
CA LEU A 2 2.83 -5.97 -14.04
C LEU A 2 3.70 -4.77 -13.65
N ARG A 3 3.83 -3.77 -14.52
CA ARG A 3 4.57 -2.52 -14.24
C ARG A 3 3.63 -1.33 -14.34
N PHE A 4 3.79 -0.39 -13.40
CA PHE A 4 3.00 0.83 -13.29
C PHE A 4 3.91 2.04 -12.99
N HIS A 5 3.37 3.23 -13.20
CA HIS A 5 4.08 4.50 -13.09
C HIS A 5 3.24 5.56 -12.38
N GLY A 6 3.90 6.35 -11.53
CA GLY A 6 3.30 7.43 -10.76
C GLY A 6 2.35 6.95 -9.67
N ALA A 7 1.53 7.90 -9.18
CA ALA A 7 0.58 7.68 -8.10
C ALA A 7 -0.62 6.80 -8.52
N TRP A 8 -0.91 5.77 -7.72
CA TRP A 8 -2.09 4.91 -7.84
C TRP A 8 -2.60 4.48 -6.46
N ARG A 9 -3.92 4.44 -6.31
CA ARG A 9 -4.62 3.77 -5.21
C ARG A 9 -5.01 2.36 -5.66
N ILE A 10 -4.52 1.33 -4.95
CA ILE A 10 -4.89 -0.06 -5.18
C ILE A 10 -5.93 -0.47 -4.14
N THR A 11 -7.09 -0.97 -4.58
CA THR A 11 -8.18 -1.44 -3.72
C THR A 11 -8.50 -2.89 -4.03
N VAL A 12 -8.60 -3.75 -3.01
CA VAL A 12 -9.18 -5.10 -3.18
C VAL A 12 -10.69 -4.98 -3.31
N VAL A 13 -11.25 -5.41 -4.43
CA VAL A 13 -12.70 -5.31 -4.72
C VAL A 13 -13.40 -6.66 -4.85
N GLY A 14 -12.67 -7.77 -4.78
CA GLY A 14 -13.25 -9.12 -4.77
C GLY A 14 -12.23 -10.21 -4.42
N ARG A 15 -12.62 -11.19 -3.61
CA ARG A 15 -11.86 -12.44 -3.38
C ARG A 15 -12.79 -13.66 -3.33
N SER A 16 -12.67 -14.52 -4.33
CA SER A 16 -13.33 -15.83 -4.40
C SER A 16 -12.27 -16.93 -4.51
N ALA A 17 -11.59 -17.23 -3.40
CA ALA A 17 -10.42 -18.10 -3.38
C ALA A 17 -10.34 -18.94 -2.10
N ASP A 18 -9.98 -20.21 -2.26
CA ASP A 18 -9.74 -21.16 -1.16
C ASP A 18 -8.44 -20.84 -0.40
N PHE A 19 -7.49 -20.20 -1.09
CA PHE A 19 -6.20 -19.77 -0.53
C PHE A 19 -6.22 -18.29 -0.14
N ASP A 20 -5.45 -17.94 0.88
CA ASP A 20 -5.18 -16.54 1.21
C ASP A 20 -4.51 -15.85 0.02
N GLN A 21 -4.97 -14.63 -0.27
CA GLN A 21 -4.49 -13.81 -1.37
C GLN A 21 -3.78 -12.58 -0.83
N ARG A 22 -2.84 -12.03 -1.61
CA ARG A 22 -2.28 -10.70 -1.40
C ARG A 22 -1.87 -10.07 -2.72
N ALA A 23 -1.73 -8.75 -2.70
CA ALA A 23 -0.99 -8.03 -3.71
C ALA A 23 0.34 -7.55 -3.13
N VAL A 24 1.42 -7.69 -3.88
CA VAL A 24 2.76 -7.21 -3.49
C VAL A 24 3.22 -6.16 -4.48
N VAL A 25 3.37 -4.94 -3.98
CA VAL A 25 3.99 -3.81 -4.68
C VAL A 25 5.49 -3.89 -4.43
N ARG A 26 6.29 -3.80 -5.48
CA ARG A 26 7.77 -3.78 -5.39
C ARG A 26 8.31 -2.57 -6.12
N SER A 27 9.28 -1.91 -5.50
CA SER A 27 9.87 -0.68 -6.00
C SER A 27 11.32 -0.53 -5.52
N PRO A 28 12.06 0.52 -5.94
CA PRO A 28 13.41 0.77 -5.45
C PRO A 28 13.51 0.94 -3.92
N TYR A 29 12.44 1.38 -3.25
CA TYR A 29 12.41 1.62 -1.81
C TYR A 29 11.96 0.40 -0.98
N GLY A 30 11.57 -0.70 -1.64
CA GLY A 30 11.29 -1.98 -0.98
C GLY A 30 10.07 -2.71 -1.51
N ALA A 31 9.45 -3.53 -0.65
CA ALA A 31 8.23 -4.27 -0.95
C ALA A 31 7.14 -3.93 0.06
N ARG A 32 5.92 -3.67 -0.45
CA ARG A 32 4.72 -3.38 0.36
C ARG A 32 3.65 -4.41 0.04
N VAL A 33 2.97 -4.90 1.08
CA VAL A 33 1.97 -5.96 0.96
C VAL A 33 0.58 -5.40 1.26
N LEU A 34 -0.33 -5.56 0.30
CA LEU A 34 -1.76 -5.33 0.46
C LEU A 34 -2.42 -6.67 0.78
N PRO A 35 -2.97 -6.90 1.99
CA PRO A 35 -3.68 -8.14 2.31
C PRO A 35 -4.93 -8.29 1.43
N GLY A 36 -5.22 -9.50 0.98
CA GLY A 36 -6.33 -9.78 0.05
C GLY A 36 -7.74 -9.72 0.66
N ARG A 37 -7.95 -8.96 1.72
CA ARG A 37 -9.28 -8.69 2.31
C ARG A 37 -9.99 -7.64 1.47
N GLU A 38 -11.25 -7.88 1.10
CA GLU A 38 -12.07 -6.89 0.39
C GLU A 38 -12.17 -5.56 1.15
N GLY A 39 -12.09 -4.45 0.40
CA GLY A 39 -11.99 -3.11 0.95
C GLY A 39 -10.63 -2.75 1.56
N ALA A 40 -9.62 -3.63 1.53
CA ALA A 40 -8.25 -3.23 1.84
C ALA A 40 -7.69 -2.32 0.73
N VAL A 41 -6.91 -1.31 1.14
CA VAL A 41 -6.36 -0.28 0.26
C VAL A 41 -4.84 -0.14 0.49
N LEU A 42 -4.09 0.10 -0.59
CA LEU A 42 -2.69 0.50 -0.57
C LEU A 42 -2.47 1.64 -1.56
N ASP A 43 -2.03 2.79 -1.06
CA ASP A 43 -1.63 3.93 -1.89
C ASP A 43 -0.14 3.82 -2.25
N VAL A 44 0.15 3.96 -3.54
CA VAL A 44 1.50 3.87 -4.11
C VAL A 44 1.79 5.17 -4.84
N ASP A 45 2.68 6.00 -4.28
CA ASP A 45 3.13 7.25 -4.91
C ASP A 45 4.62 7.13 -5.26
N GLU A 46 4.92 6.47 -6.39
CA GLU A 46 6.28 6.14 -6.82
C GLU A 46 6.41 6.20 -8.34
N GLU A 47 7.53 6.70 -8.85
CA GLU A 47 7.75 6.92 -10.30
C GLU A 47 7.64 5.64 -11.13
N SER A 48 8.15 4.51 -10.61
CA SER A 48 8.17 3.22 -11.30
C SER A 48 8.13 2.08 -10.30
N TRP A 49 7.11 1.24 -10.39
CA TRP A 49 6.89 0.12 -9.47
C TRP A 49 6.24 -1.06 -10.20
N THR A 50 6.23 -2.22 -9.54
CA THR A 50 5.69 -3.46 -10.11
C THR A 50 4.75 -4.17 -9.14
N LEU A 51 3.83 -4.95 -9.71
CA LEU A 51 2.74 -5.61 -8.99
C LEU A 51 2.71 -7.12 -9.27
N SER A 52 2.78 -7.93 -8.21
CA SER A 52 2.40 -9.34 -8.23
C SER A 52 1.13 -9.56 -7.41
N LEU A 53 0.25 -10.43 -7.90
CA LEU A 53 -0.85 -11.02 -7.13
C LEU A 53 -0.36 -12.42 -6.74
N GLU A 54 -0.48 -12.76 -5.47
CA GLU A 54 0.13 -13.95 -4.88
C GLU A 54 -0.86 -14.68 -3.97
N HIS A 55 -0.75 -16.01 -3.93
CA HIS A 55 -1.55 -16.89 -3.09
C HIS A 55 -0.67 -17.69 -2.11
N HIS A 56 -1.28 -18.14 -1.02
CA HIS A 56 -0.63 -18.94 0.00
C HIS A 56 -1.24 -20.36 0.06
N LEU A 57 -0.60 -21.31 -0.62
CA LEU A 57 -0.89 -22.73 -0.44
C LEU A 57 -0.61 -23.15 1.02
N TRP A 58 -1.55 -23.85 1.65
CA TRP A 58 -1.53 -24.14 3.09
C TRP A 58 -0.16 -24.64 3.59
N GLY A 59 0.46 -23.85 4.48
CA GLY A 59 1.76 -24.16 5.11
C GLY A 59 2.99 -24.04 4.19
N ARG A 60 2.85 -23.54 2.97
CA ARG A 60 3.98 -23.29 2.03
C ARG A 60 4.41 -21.82 2.07
N SER A 61 5.34 -21.45 1.19
CA SER A 61 5.62 -20.04 0.89
C SER A 61 4.55 -19.44 -0.03
N TRP A 62 4.43 -18.12 -0.01
CA TRP A 62 3.65 -17.36 -0.98
C TRP A 62 4.16 -17.59 -2.41
N GLN A 63 3.24 -17.77 -3.36
CA GLN A 63 3.52 -18.04 -4.76
C GLN A 63 2.79 -17.04 -5.67
N PRO A 64 3.36 -16.65 -6.82
CA PRO A 64 2.64 -15.88 -7.83
C PRO A 64 1.37 -16.61 -8.31
N ASN A 65 0.29 -15.85 -8.53
CA ASN A 65 -0.93 -16.36 -9.15
C ASN A 65 -0.66 -16.77 -10.60
N LEU A 66 -1.16 -17.95 -10.99
CA LEU A 66 -0.99 -18.60 -12.30
C LEU A 66 -1.27 -17.65 -13.47
N ARG A 67 -2.31 -16.82 -13.35
CA ARG A 67 -2.56 -15.73 -14.31
C ARG A 67 -2.98 -14.46 -13.58
N THR A 68 -2.47 -13.32 -14.03
CA THR A 68 -3.04 -11.99 -13.77
C THR A 68 -3.43 -11.38 -15.10
N THR A 69 -4.68 -10.95 -15.25
CA THR A 69 -5.24 -10.38 -16.47
C THR A 69 -5.66 -8.94 -16.21
N PRO A 70 -5.00 -7.95 -16.84
CA PRO A 70 -5.47 -6.57 -16.84
C PRO A 70 -6.73 -6.44 -17.69
N GLY A 71 -7.76 -5.80 -17.13
CA GLY A 71 -8.92 -5.31 -17.87
C GLY A 71 -8.60 -4.05 -18.67
N PRO A 72 -9.59 -3.49 -19.39
CA PRO A 72 -9.43 -2.23 -20.11
C PRO A 72 -9.07 -1.10 -19.14
N LEU A 73 -8.19 -0.21 -19.59
CA LEU A 73 -7.92 1.05 -18.92
C LEU A 73 -9.03 2.03 -19.29
N THR A 74 -9.75 2.54 -18.29
CA THR A 74 -10.83 3.52 -18.49
C THR A 74 -10.42 4.86 -17.90
N GLU A 75 -10.98 5.94 -18.44
CA GLU A 75 -10.76 7.29 -17.96
C GLU A 75 -12.11 7.99 -17.83
N ARG A 76 -12.39 8.55 -16.65
CA ARG A 76 -13.67 9.19 -16.34
C ARG A 76 -13.46 10.24 -15.23
N ASP A 77 -14.02 11.43 -15.41
CA ASP A 77 -14.07 12.49 -14.39
C ASP A 77 -12.67 12.83 -13.79
N GLY A 78 -11.61 12.77 -14.63
CA GLY A 78 -10.22 13.00 -14.23
C GLY A 78 -9.52 11.84 -13.53
N VAL A 79 -10.16 10.67 -13.43
CA VAL A 79 -9.59 9.45 -12.85
C VAL A 79 -9.39 8.40 -13.94
N ARG A 80 -8.18 7.84 -13.97
CA ARG A 80 -7.82 6.65 -14.73
C ARG A 80 -8.03 5.41 -13.86
N SER A 81 -8.87 4.48 -14.28
CA SER A 81 -9.16 3.25 -13.54
C SER A 81 -8.85 2.00 -14.35
N GLN A 82 -8.36 0.95 -13.69
CA GLN A 82 -8.17 -0.38 -14.27
C GLN A 82 -8.57 -1.45 -13.27
N LEU A 83 -9.32 -2.47 -13.73
CA LEU A 83 -9.51 -3.71 -12.98
C LEU A 83 -8.40 -4.70 -13.34
N LEU A 84 -7.85 -5.39 -12.34
CA LEU A 84 -7.02 -6.57 -12.53
C LEU A 84 -7.76 -7.77 -11.94
N THR A 85 -7.89 -8.84 -12.72
CA THR A 85 -8.35 -10.14 -12.22
C THR A 85 -7.18 -11.12 -12.17
N SER A 86 -7.26 -12.13 -11.30
CA SER A 86 -6.27 -13.22 -11.30
C SER A 86 -6.90 -14.57 -10.95
N ASN A 87 -6.22 -15.62 -11.39
CA ASN A 87 -6.48 -17.03 -11.08
C ASN A 87 -5.23 -17.55 -10.34
N ASP A 88 -5.41 -18.15 -9.17
CA ASP A 88 -4.31 -18.48 -8.26
C ASP A 88 -3.54 -19.73 -8.67
N CYS A 89 -4.20 -20.87 -8.70
CA CYS A 89 -3.70 -22.14 -9.24
C CYS A 89 -4.83 -22.91 -9.93
N HIS A 90 -4.44 -23.92 -10.72
CA HIS A 90 -5.38 -24.74 -11.49
C HIS A 90 -5.36 -26.19 -11.02
N TRP A 91 -6.54 -26.80 -11.03
CA TRP A 91 -6.77 -28.23 -10.77
C TRP A 91 -7.83 -28.74 -11.75
N PRO A 92 -7.88 -30.06 -12.04
CA PRO A 92 -8.86 -30.64 -12.93
C PRO A 92 -10.29 -30.23 -12.56
N GLY A 93 -11.04 -29.73 -13.55
CA GLY A 93 -12.42 -29.25 -13.37
C GLY A 93 -12.59 -27.77 -13.01
N LYS A 94 -11.54 -27.04 -12.61
CA LYS A 94 -11.62 -25.57 -12.42
C LYS A 94 -11.52 -24.86 -13.78
N PRO A 95 -12.48 -23.99 -14.16
CA PRO A 95 -12.34 -23.18 -15.37
C PRO A 95 -11.07 -22.31 -15.34
N LEU A 96 -10.38 -22.20 -16.48
CA LEU A 96 -9.14 -21.41 -16.57
C LEU A 96 -9.41 -19.91 -16.45
N ASP A 97 -10.60 -19.45 -16.80
CA ASP A 97 -11.09 -18.08 -16.68
C ASP A 97 -11.63 -17.73 -15.28
N TYR A 98 -11.73 -18.71 -14.37
CA TYR A 98 -12.22 -18.49 -13.01
C TYR A 98 -11.43 -17.40 -12.28
N VAL A 99 -12.13 -16.41 -11.73
CA VAL A 99 -11.54 -15.23 -11.09
C VAL A 99 -11.48 -15.42 -9.58
N ASN A 100 -10.26 -15.52 -9.05
CA ASN A 100 -10.01 -15.74 -7.62
C ASN A 100 -9.79 -14.45 -6.83
N PHE A 101 -9.17 -13.43 -7.44
CA PHE A 101 -8.79 -12.20 -6.74
C PHE A 101 -8.84 -11.01 -7.69
N VAL A 102 -9.49 -9.92 -7.25
CA VAL A 102 -9.79 -8.73 -8.05
C VAL A 102 -9.30 -7.46 -7.35
N LEU A 103 -8.52 -6.67 -8.07
CA LEU A 103 -8.09 -5.34 -7.66
C LEU A 103 -8.70 -4.28 -8.58
N ARG A 104 -9.06 -3.13 -8.01
CA ARG A 104 -9.25 -1.88 -8.76
C ARG A 104 -8.07 -0.96 -8.47
N LEU A 105 -7.48 -0.43 -9.54
CA LEU A 105 -6.40 0.55 -9.47
C LEU A 105 -6.95 1.87 -9.99
N ASP A 106 -6.84 2.92 -9.20
CA ASP A 106 -7.29 4.28 -9.55
C ASP A 106 -6.11 5.26 -9.51
N GLN A 107 -5.88 6.01 -10.58
CA GLN A 107 -4.88 7.07 -10.70
C GLN A 107 -5.58 8.40 -10.99
N ALA A 108 -5.35 9.39 -10.14
CA ALA A 108 -5.77 10.76 -10.44
C ALA A 108 -4.90 11.31 -11.58
N ILE A 109 -5.55 11.81 -12.64
CA ILE A 109 -4.86 12.50 -13.72
C ILE A 109 -4.77 13.97 -13.32
N ALA A 110 -3.59 14.39 -12.87
CA ALA A 110 -3.31 15.81 -12.73
C ALA A 110 -3.51 16.50 -14.10
N PRO A 111 -4.24 17.62 -14.18
CA PRO A 111 -4.30 18.39 -15.42
C PRO A 111 -2.87 18.78 -15.80
N ALA A 112 -2.52 18.58 -17.07
CA ALA A 112 -1.16 18.81 -17.55
C ALA A 112 -0.80 20.30 -17.42
N THR A 113 -0.05 20.66 -16.37
CA THR A 113 0.53 21.99 -16.21
C THR A 113 1.57 22.20 -17.31
N VAL A 114 1.16 22.82 -18.42
CA VAL A 114 2.05 23.12 -19.55
C VAL A 114 3.15 24.09 -19.08
N PRO A 115 4.43 23.66 -18.98
CA PRO A 115 5.50 24.54 -18.53
C PRO A 115 5.98 25.34 -19.75
N GLY A 116 5.28 26.44 -20.07
CA GLY A 116 5.50 27.05 -21.39
C GLY A 116 4.74 28.33 -21.74
N ARG A 117 4.59 29.30 -20.83
CA ARG A 117 4.43 30.70 -21.27
C ARG A 117 5.29 31.65 -20.44
N THR A 118 6.43 32.01 -21.01
CA THR A 118 7.43 32.92 -20.47
C THR A 118 6.88 34.34 -20.31
N ALA A 119 6.43 34.68 -19.10
CA ALA A 119 6.21 36.08 -18.70
C ALA A 119 7.54 36.74 -18.31
N ARG A 120 8.44 36.95 -19.29
CA ARG A 120 9.62 37.81 -19.12
C ARG A 120 9.35 39.18 -19.76
N ALA A 121 8.86 40.14 -18.98
CA ALA A 121 8.92 41.56 -19.31
C ALA A 121 8.86 42.42 -18.04
N ALA A 122 9.88 43.26 -17.86
CA ALA A 122 9.97 44.50 -17.04
C ALA A 122 9.35 44.54 -15.62
N GLY A 123 10.07 45.00 -14.59
CA GLY A 123 11.43 45.52 -14.60
C GLY A 123 12.01 45.71 -13.20
N ALA A 124 13.34 45.72 -13.12
CA ALA A 124 14.07 46.07 -11.92
C ALA A 124 14.25 47.59 -11.84
N ALA A 125 13.81 48.22 -10.75
CA ALA A 125 14.16 49.60 -10.41
C ALA A 125 13.98 49.87 -8.90
N GLY A 126 15.04 50.37 -8.24
CA GLY A 126 14.92 51.29 -7.10
C GLY A 126 14.54 50.74 -5.70
N VAL A 127 15.58 50.48 -4.91
CA VAL A 127 15.62 50.72 -3.43
C VAL A 127 16.63 51.90 -3.25
N PRO A 128 16.67 52.76 -2.19
CA PRO A 128 15.99 52.83 -0.87
C PRO A 128 15.07 54.09 -0.77
N ILE A 129 14.69 54.75 0.34
CA ILE A 129 15.06 54.74 1.79
C ILE A 129 13.85 55.17 2.64
N ALA A 130 13.62 54.56 3.83
CA ALA A 130 13.09 55.26 5.02
C ALA A 130 13.18 54.40 6.30
N ALA A 131 13.96 54.84 7.29
CA ALA A 131 13.87 54.35 8.68
C ALA A 131 13.32 55.47 9.57
N PRO A 132 12.65 55.13 10.68
CA PRO A 132 12.82 55.94 11.89
C PRO A 132 13.20 55.13 13.14
N VAL A 133 14.25 55.62 13.80
CA VAL A 133 14.57 55.71 15.24
C VAL A 133 14.05 54.69 16.28
N GLN A 134 14.94 54.47 17.25
CA GLN A 134 14.84 53.55 18.39
C GLN A 134 13.81 53.94 19.45
N ALA A 135 13.35 52.92 20.19
CA ALA A 135 13.10 53.04 21.62
C ALA A 135 13.91 51.94 22.36
N VAL A 136 14.80 52.35 23.27
CA VAL A 136 15.57 51.46 24.15
C VAL A 136 14.96 51.48 25.56
N ARG A 137 14.96 50.32 26.23
CA ARG A 137 14.90 50.01 27.69
C ARG A 137 13.94 48.83 27.94
N THR A 138 14.19 47.84 28.81
CA THR A 138 15.36 47.48 29.64
C THR A 138 15.24 46.03 30.12
N SER A 139 16.37 45.34 30.31
CA SER A 139 16.65 44.32 31.36
C SER A 139 15.81 43.03 31.50
N SER A 140 16.48 41.89 31.38
CA SER A 140 16.71 40.85 32.44
C SER A 140 15.64 40.67 33.55
N SER A 141 15.20 39.46 33.96
CA SER A 141 15.80 38.12 33.80
C SER A 141 14.90 36.96 34.33
N HIS A 142 15.30 35.72 34.02
CA HIS A 142 15.25 34.51 34.88
C HIS A 142 13.96 33.65 35.04
N THR A 143 14.20 32.36 35.30
CA THR A 143 13.36 31.29 35.91
C THR A 143 12.51 30.34 35.02
N THR A 144 13.15 29.20 34.67
CA THR A 144 12.72 27.82 35.00
C THR A 144 11.52 27.16 34.28
N ALA A 145 11.83 26.28 33.32
CA ALA A 145 11.11 25.03 33.05
C ALA A 145 11.57 23.92 34.06
N PRO A 146 10.99 22.69 34.14
CA PRO A 146 9.98 22.08 33.26
C PRO A 146 8.80 21.36 33.97
N GLY A 147 7.74 21.06 33.20
CA GLY A 147 6.64 20.18 33.62
C GLY A 147 6.69 18.81 32.94
N HIS A 148 7.51 17.89 33.44
CA HIS A 148 7.37 16.46 33.11
C HIS A 148 6.27 15.86 34.00
N THR A 149 5.34 15.09 33.40
CA THR A 149 4.60 14.06 34.12
C THR A 149 4.60 12.77 33.31
N THR A 150 4.84 11.66 34.02
CA THR A 150 5.25 10.37 33.48
C THR A 150 4.08 9.46 33.11
N VAL A 151 4.28 8.65 32.06
CA VAL A 151 3.64 7.34 31.94
C VAL A 151 4.44 6.35 32.79
N PRO A 152 3.80 5.59 33.67
CA PRO A 152 4.04 4.13 33.65
C PRO A 152 2.78 3.30 33.94
N GLY A 153 2.51 2.34 33.07
CA GLY A 153 1.38 1.40 33.20
C GLY A 153 1.69 0.06 32.54
N HIS A 154 2.55 -0.74 33.18
CA HIS A 154 2.85 -2.11 32.76
C HIS A 154 1.83 -3.11 33.33
N THR A 155 1.91 -4.38 32.88
CA THR A 155 1.21 -5.57 33.41
C THR A 155 -0.19 -5.79 32.78
N ALA A 156 -0.58 -6.97 32.25
CA ALA A 156 0.06 -8.29 32.23
C ALA A 156 -0.19 -9.07 30.91
N VAL A 157 0.70 -10.03 30.63
CA VAL A 157 0.35 -11.29 29.95
C VAL A 157 0.37 -12.40 31.00
N PRO A 158 -0.69 -13.21 31.11
CA PRO A 158 -0.46 -14.65 31.21
C PRO A 158 -1.50 -15.47 30.42
N GLY A 159 -1.11 -16.64 29.90
CA GLY A 159 -2.08 -17.55 29.27
C GLY A 159 -1.54 -18.57 28.27
N ARG A 160 -0.47 -19.31 28.60
CA ARG A 160 -0.20 -20.57 27.89
C ARG A 160 -1.26 -21.59 28.30
N THR A 161 -2.13 -22.01 27.39
CA THR A 161 -2.95 -23.22 27.57
C THR A 161 -2.30 -24.37 26.82
N ALA A 162 -2.15 -25.51 27.50
CA ALA A 162 -1.45 -26.68 26.97
C ALA A 162 -2.27 -27.43 25.90
N ALA A 163 -1.56 -28.18 25.05
CA ALA A 163 -2.18 -29.18 24.20
C ALA A 163 -2.57 -30.43 25.01
N PRO A 164 -3.65 -31.13 24.66
CA PRO A 164 -3.75 -32.56 24.88
C PRO A 164 -3.06 -33.31 23.74
N VAL A 165 -2.12 -34.18 24.10
CA VAL A 165 -1.69 -35.28 23.23
C VAL A 165 -2.90 -36.19 23.01
N SER A 166 -3.19 -36.55 21.75
CA SER A 166 -3.96 -37.76 21.45
C SER A 166 -3.03 -38.76 20.77
N GLU A 167 -2.70 -39.80 21.51
CA GLU A 167 -1.86 -40.91 21.07
C GLU A 167 -2.64 -41.87 20.16
N ARG A 168 -1.91 -42.56 19.26
CA ARG A 168 -2.27 -43.85 18.64
C ARG A 168 -3.52 -43.89 17.72
N GLY A 169 -3.25 -43.84 16.42
CA GLY A 169 -4.04 -44.52 15.38
C GLY A 169 -3.11 -45.38 14.53
N GLN A 170 -3.17 -46.70 14.68
CA GLN A 170 -2.24 -47.62 14.02
C GLN A 170 -2.42 -47.68 12.51
N THR A 171 -1.30 -47.89 11.82
CA THR A 171 -1.10 -48.81 10.70
C THR A 171 -2.36 -49.42 10.06
N LEU A 172 -2.51 -49.22 8.74
CA LEU A 172 -2.75 -50.32 7.80
C LEU A 172 -2.36 -49.93 6.37
N ARG A 173 -1.30 -50.57 5.87
CA ARG A 173 -1.06 -50.75 4.43
C ARG A 173 -1.98 -51.89 3.94
N ALA A 174 -2.62 -51.72 2.79
CA ALA A 174 -2.92 -52.81 1.86
C ALA A 174 -3.20 -52.23 0.46
N PRO A 175 -2.93 -52.98 -0.62
CA PRO A 175 -2.96 -52.44 -2.00
C PRO A 175 -4.29 -52.73 -2.71
N TRP A 176 -4.56 -51.97 -3.78
CA TRP A 176 -4.86 -52.45 -5.14
C TRP A 176 -4.39 -51.39 -6.14
#